data_AF-R3W9N4-F1
#
_entry.id   AF-R3W9N4-F1
#
_cell.length_a   1.000
_cell.length_b   1.000
_cell.length_c   1.000
_cell.angle_alpha   90.00
_cell.angle_beta   90.00
_cell.angle_gamma   90.00
#
_symmetry.space_group_name_H-M   'P 1'
#
loop_
_entity.id
_entity.type
_entity.pdbx_description
1 polymer ?
#
loop_
_entity_poly.entity_id
_entity_poly.type
_entity_poly.pdbx_seq_one_letter_code
_entity_poly.pdbx_strand_id
1 'polypeptide(L)'
;MEQKLIKITTTFHNTWLIDVKEDDFSKENNILFGDTLRLSISKSDSYYFAEAIALTHEREILTKEKPSNSEFEFFQHMKKVQEQNYSKGLAEKYHIEGYVLSTIATDNLKTND
;
A
#
# COMPACT_ATOMS: atom_id res chain seq x y z
N MET A 1 6.38 -21.24 -6.64
CA MET A 1 5.29 -20.62 -5.87
C MET A 1 4.76 -19.48 -6.71
N GLU A 2 3.47 -19.51 -7.04
CA GLU A 2 2.81 -18.42 -7.76
C GLU A 2 2.88 -17.15 -6.91
N GLN A 3 3.48 -16.09 -7.43
CA GLN A 3 3.46 -14.77 -6.79
C GLN A 3 2.04 -14.22 -6.92
N LYS A 4 1.28 -14.19 -5.81
CA LYS A 4 -0.02 -13.51 -5.73
C LYS A 4 0.10 -12.06 -5.21
N LEU A 5 1.30 -11.50 -5.25
CA LEU A 5 1.53 -10.10 -4.89
C LEU A 5 0.98 -9.18 -5.97
N ILE A 6 0.01 -8.34 -5.62
CA ILE A 6 -0.56 -7.32 -6.48
C ILE A 6 -0.34 -5.93 -5.88
N LYS A 7 -0.29 -4.93 -6.75
CA LYS A 7 -0.38 -3.53 -6.37
C LYS A 7 -1.77 -3.02 -6.67
N ILE A 8 -2.37 -2.32 -5.72
CA ILE A 8 -3.67 -1.68 -5.93
C ILE A 8 -3.62 -0.19 -5.62
N THR A 9 -4.47 0.57 -6.28
CA THR A 9 -4.81 1.93 -5.85
C THR A 9 -6.29 1.98 -5.52
N THR A 10 -6.63 2.51 -4.35
CA THR A 10 -8.01 2.62 -3.85
C THR A 10 -8.66 3.94 -4.26
N THR A 11 -9.99 4.04 -4.13
CA THR A 11 -10.76 5.28 -4.34
C THR A 11 -10.32 6.43 -3.44
N PHE A 12 -9.71 6.13 -2.28
CA PHE A 12 -9.10 7.12 -1.39
C PHE A 12 -7.66 7.49 -1.80
N HIS A 13 -7.22 7.11 -3.00
CA HIS A 13 -5.88 7.35 -3.55
C HIS A 13 -4.73 6.77 -2.70
N ASN A 14 -5.02 5.78 -1.85
CA ASN A 14 -3.97 5.00 -1.20
C ASN A 14 -3.51 3.86 -2.10
N THR A 15 -2.20 3.73 -2.26
CA THR A 15 -1.55 2.62 -2.97
C THR A 15 -1.04 1.58 -1.98
N TRP A 16 -1.32 0.31 -2.27
CA TRP A 16 -0.99 -0.83 -1.43
C TRP A 16 -0.33 -1.96 -2.23
N LEU A 17 0.55 -2.71 -1.57
CA LEU A 17 1.02 -4.02 -2.00
C LEU A 17 0.33 -5.10 -1.16
N ILE A 18 -0.17 -6.14 -1.80
CA ILE A 18 -1.00 -7.16 -1.17
C ILE A 18 -0.63 -8.53 -1.68
N ASP A 19 -0.18 -9.42 -0.79
CA ASP A 19 0.00 -10.84 -1.09
C ASP A 19 -1.34 -11.54 -0.83
N VAL A 20 -2.10 -11.75 -1.91
CA VAL A 20 -3.51 -12.16 -1.82
C VAL A 20 -3.62 -13.57 -1.26
N LYS A 21 -4.42 -13.69 -0.21
CA LYS A 21 -4.81 -14.95 0.42
C LYS A 21 -6.27 -15.24 0.08
N GLU A 22 -6.62 -16.52 0.13
CA GLU A 22 -7.99 -16.97 -0.10
C GLU A 22 -8.59 -17.40 1.24
N ASP A 23 -9.72 -16.80 1.58
CA ASP A 23 -10.61 -17.26 2.64
C ASP A 23 -12.06 -17.17 2.14
N ASP A 24 -12.92 -18.06 2.64
CA ASP A 24 -14.29 -18.18 2.15
C ASP A 24 -15.11 -16.92 2.42
N PHE A 25 -14.92 -16.28 3.59
CA PHE A 25 -15.64 -15.07 3.96
C PHE A 25 -15.33 -13.92 3.01
N SER A 26 -14.06 -13.64 2.75
CA SER A 26 -13.67 -12.54 1.87
C SER A 26 -14.07 -12.79 0.43
N LYS A 27 -14.01 -14.05 -0.04
CA LYS A 27 -14.48 -14.44 -1.37
C LYS A 27 -15.98 -14.20 -1.55
N GLU A 28 -16.79 -14.61 -0.57
CA GLU A 28 -18.24 -14.40 -0.59
C GLU A 28 -18.62 -12.91 -0.55
N ASN A 29 -17.82 -12.10 0.14
CA ASN A 29 -18.08 -10.67 0.33
C ASN A 29 -17.33 -9.75 -0.65
N ASN A 30 -16.62 -10.31 -1.63
CA ASN A 30 -15.76 -9.57 -2.58
C ASN A 30 -14.81 -8.59 -1.86
N ILE A 31 -14.13 -9.10 -0.83
CA ILE A 31 -13.14 -8.37 -0.04
C ILE A 31 -11.75 -8.84 -0.46
N LEU A 32 -10.85 -7.90 -0.66
CA LEU A 32 -9.45 -8.21 -0.90
C LEU A 32 -8.75 -8.50 0.43
N PHE A 33 -8.33 -9.75 0.59
CA PHE A 33 -7.73 -10.27 1.81
C PHE A 33 -6.29 -10.74 1.57
N GLY A 34 -5.39 -10.46 2.51
CA GLY A 34 -4.01 -10.89 2.37
C GLY A 34 -3.05 -10.21 3.34
N ASP A 35 -1.75 -10.40 3.08
CA ASP A 35 -0.71 -9.64 3.77
C ASP A 35 -0.53 -8.30 3.05
N THR A 36 -0.52 -7.20 3.80
CA THR A 36 -0.66 -5.85 3.24
C THR A 36 0.49 -4.94 3.64
N LEU A 37 0.82 -4.01 2.74
CA LEU A 37 1.78 -2.94 2.98
C LEU A 37 1.31 -1.69 2.24
N ARG A 38 1.10 -0.58 2.96
CA ARG A 38 0.76 0.70 2.35
C ARG A 38 2.02 1.38 1.83
N LEU A 39 2.03 1.76 0.56
CA LEU A 39 3.12 2.56 -0.03
C LEU A 39 2.88 4.06 0.14
N SER A 40 1.62 4.49 0.02
CA SER A 40 1.24 5.89 0.17
C SER A 40 1.31 6.31 1.64
N ILE A 41 2.37 7.01 2.01
CA ILE A 41 2.61 7.50 3.38
C ILE A 41 3.12 8.94 3.39
N SER A 42 2.97 9.63 4.52
CA SER A 42 3.63 10.91 4.75
C SER A 42 5.07 10.71 5.21
N LYS A 43 5.92 11.74 5.10
CA LYS A 43 7.31 11.68 5.57
C LYS A 43 7.46 11.49 7.09
N SER A 44 6.41 11.81 7.85
CA SER A 44 6.33 11.61 9.30
C SER A 44 5.86 10.21 9.70
N ASP A 45 5.39 9.40 8.75
CA ASP A 45 4.78 8.11 9.02
C ASP A 45 5.80 6.97 8.90
N SER A 46 5.43 5.83 9.45
CA SER A 46 6.14 4.56 9.25
C SER A 46 5.43 3.72 8.20
N TYR A 47 6.20 2.88 7.51
CA TYR A 47 5.67 1.76 6.78
C TYR A 47 5.31 0.64 7.76
N TYR A 48 4.13 0.05 7.58
CA TYR A 48 3.64 -1.05 8.40
C TYR A 48 3.24 -2.21 7.49
N PHE A 49 3.79 -3.38 7.80
CA PHE A 49 3.36 -4.65 7.24
C PHE A 49 2.32 -5.27 8.18
N ALA A 50 1.22 -5.75 7.62
CA ALA A 50 0.17 -6.39 8.39
C ALA A 50 -0.26 -7.70 7.73
N GLU A 51 -0.36 -8.76 8.53
CA GLU A 51 -0.69 -10.10 8.04
C GLU A 51 -2.19 -10.38 8.10
N ALA A 52 -2.69 -11.10 7.08
CA ALA A 52 -4.06 -11.62 7.04
C ALA A 52 -5.14 -10.55 7.33
N ILE A 53 -5.07 -9.43 6.61
CA ILE A 53 -5.98 -8.30 6.73
C ILE A 53 -7.01 -8.32 5.60
N ALA A 54 -8.29 -8.17 5.97
CA ALA A 54 -9.37 -7.82 5.06
C ALA A 54 -9.26 -6.32 4.74
N LEU A 55 -8.59 -5.98 3.64
CA LEU A 55 -8.17 -4.60 3.39
C LEU A 55 -9.30 -3.69 2.92
N THR A 56 -10.01 -4.09 1.87
CA THR A 56 -10.98 -3.23 1.17
C THR A 56 -11.88 -4.07 0.27
N HIS A 57 -13.05 -3.55 -0.10
CA HIS A 57 -13.90 -4.23 -1.07
C HIS A 57 -13.38 -4.03 -2.50
N GLU A 58 -13.61 -5.01 -3.36
CA GLU A 58 -13.23 -4.98 -4.78
C GLU A 58 -13.75 -3.73 -5.52
N ARG A 59 -14.95 -3.25 -5.15
CA ARG A 59 -15.56 -2.03 -5.71
C ARG A 59 -14.83 -0.73 -5.38
N GLU A 60 -13.97 -0.74 -4.36
CA GLU A 60 -13.21 0.43 -3.89
C GLU A 60 -11.81 0.50 -4.54
N ILE A 61 -11.51 -0.43 -5.45
CA ILE A 61 -10.25 -0.50 -6.17
C ILE A 61 -10.38 0.24 -7.50
N LEU A 62 -9.50 1.23 -7.72
CA LEU A 62 -9.40 1.97 -8.99
C LEU A 62 -8.52 1.24 -10.00
N THR A 63 -7.36 0.76 -9.55
CA THR A 63 -6.41 0.03 -10.41
C THR A 63 -5.85 -1.19 -9.72
N LYS A 64 -5.57 -2.22 -10.52
CA LYS A 64 -4.81 -3.41 -10.13
C LYS A 64 -3.66 -3.58 -11.10
N GLU A 65 -2.45 -3.66 -10.57
CA GLU A 65 -1.22 -3.71 -11.35
C GLU A 65 -0.29 -4.78 -10.80
N LYS A 66 0.62 -5.24 -11.66
CA LYS A 66 1.76 -6.04 -11.19
C LYS A 66 2.76 -5.10 -10.51
N PRO A 67 3.25 -5.42 -9.30
CA PRO A 67 4.29 -4.62 -8.68
C PRO A 67 5.60 -4.71 -9.46
N SER A 68 6.41 -3.66 -9.38
CA SER A 68 7.79 -3.68 -9.86
C SER A 68 8.65 -4.62 -9.01
N ASN A 69 9.83 -4.99 -9.52
CA ASN A 69 10.77 -5.81 -8.75
C ASN A 69 11.20 -5.10 -7.45
N SER A 70 11.42 -3.79 -7.49
CA SER A 70 11.81 -3.01 -6.31
C SER A 70 10.70 -2.93 -5.26
N GLU A 71 9.44 -2.81 -5.69
CA GLU A 71 8.26 -2.88 -4.82
C GLU A 71 8.12 -4.26 -4.18
N PHE A 72 8.34 -5.33 -4.95
CA PHE A 72 8.35 -6.70 -4.43
C PHE A 72 9.46 -6.88 -3.38
N GLU A 73 10.68 -6.43 -3.66
CA GLU A 73 11.80 -6.49 -2.70
C GLU A 73 11.51 -5.69 -1.43
N PHE A 74 10.88 -4.53 -1.57
CA PHE A 74 10.45 -3.72 -0.44
C PHE A 74 9.42 -4.47 0.42
N PHE A 75 8.42 -5.10 -0.22
CA PHE A 75 7.44 -5.92 0.49
C PHE A 75 8.09 -7.07 1.26
N GLN A 76 9.03 -7.80 0.65
CA GLN A 76 9.76 -8.88 1.32
C GLN A 76 10.65 -8.38 2.47
N HIS A 77 11.21 -7.19 2.33
CA HIS A 77 11.96 -6.54 3.41
C HIS A 77 11.04 -6.18 4.58
N MET A 78 9.93 -5.49 4.29
CA MET A 78 8.94 -5.08 5.29
C MET A 78 8.28 -6.27 5.99
N LYS A 79 8.07 -7.40 5.29
CA LYS A 79 7.62 -8.66 5.91
C LYS A 79 8.56 -9.15 7.01
N LYS A 80 9.87 -8.86 6.92
CA LYS A 80 10.85 -9.26 7.95
C LYS A 80 10.94 -8.27 9.10
N VAL A 81 10.89 -6.96 8.80
CA VAL A 81 11.07 -5.90 9.82
C VAL A 81 9.76 -5.45 10.46
N GLN A 82 8.62 -5.76 9.85
CA GLN A 82 7.24 -5.45 10.26
C GLN A 82 6.89 -3.95 10.28
N GLU A 83 7.75 -3.12 10.84
CA GLU A 83 7.59 -1.67 10.89
C GLU A 83 8.92 -0.98 10.60
N GLN A 84 8.88 0.10 9.82
CA GLN A 84 10.04 0.93 9.59
C GLN A 84 9.65 2.37 9.29
N ASN A 85 10.21 3.31 10.05
CA ASN A 85 10.02 4.75 9.80
C ASN A 85 10.45 5.10 8.37
N TYR A 86 9.73 6.05 7.76
CA TYR A 86 10.17 6.64 6.51
C TYR A 86 11.60 7.19 6.65
N SER A 87 12.42 6.91 5.64
CA SER A 87 13.65 7.65 5.41
C SER A 87 13.86 7.80 3.90
N LYS A 88 14.49 8.91 3.51
CA LYS A 88 14.80 9.18 2.10
C LYS A 88 15.65 8.06 1.48
N GLY A 89 16.68 7.59 2.19
CA GLY A 89 17.54 6.52 1.71
C GLY A 89 16.82 5.17 1.56
N LEU A 90 15.86 4.86 2.44
CA LEU A 90 15.00 3.68 2.26
C LEU A 90 14.15 3.81 1.01
N ALA A 91 13.54 4.99 0.80
CA ALA A 91 12.68 5.22 -0.34
C ALA A 91 13.45 5.14 -1.67
N GLU A 92 14.64 5.75 -1.74
CA GLU A 92 15.54 5.69 -2.89
C GLU A 92 16.03 4.27 -3.20
N LYS A 93 16.40 3.51 -2.15
CA LYS A 93 16.85 2.12 -2.31
C LYS A 93 15.83 1.24 -3.01
N TYR A 94 14.54 1.45 -2.73
CA TYR A 94 13.45 0.62 -3.26
C TYR A 94 12.65 1.31 -4.37
N HIS A 95 13.07 2.50 -4.83
CA HIS A 95 12.38 3.28 -5.85
C HIS A 95 10.90 3.58 -5.52
N ILE A 96 10.59 3.87 -4.25
CA ILE A 96 9.22 4.12 -3.74
C ILE A 96 8.97 5.60 -3.42
N GLU A 97 9.86 6.52 -3.80
CA GLU A 97 9.74 7.95 -3.53
C GLU A 97 8.47 8.56 -4.14
N GLY A 98 8.01 8.03 -5.27
CA GLY A 98 6.79 8.46 -5.96
C GLY A 98 5.50 8.24 -5.16
N TYR A 99 5.54 7.41 -4.11
CA TYR A 99 4.39 7.15 -3.24
C TYR A 99 4.34 8.07 -2.02
N VAL A 100 5.41 8.82 -1.75
CA VAL A 100 5.50 9.66 -0.56
C VAL A 100 4.68 10.93 -0.75
N LEU A 101 3.65 11.09 0.10
CA LEU A 101 2.76 12.24 0.04
C LEU A 101 3.51 13.49 0.52
N SER A 102 3.51 14.52 -0.32
CA SER A 102 3.96 15.85 0.09
C SER A 102 2.84 16.52 0.88
N THR A 103 3.14 17.03 2.07
CA THR A 103 2.18 17.69 2.98
C THR A 103 1.61 19.04 2.46
N ILE A 104 1.62 19.29 1.15
CA ILE A 104 1.23 20.58 0.56
C ILE A 104 -0.29 20.66 0.29
N ALA A 105 -1.05 19.57 0.43
CA ALA A 105 -2.45 19.55 0.02
C ALA A 105 -3.43 19.43 1.19
N THR A 106 -3.56 20.49 2.02
CA THR A 106 -4.82 20.72 2.77
C THR A 106 -5.09 22.16 3.20
N ASP A 107 -4.24 23.15 2.87
CA ASP A 107 -4.47 24.54 3.29
C ASP A 107 -5.10 25.47 2.22
N ASN A 108 -5.43 24.96 1.03
CA ASN A 108 -5.99 25.79 -0.07
C ASN A 108 -7.49 25.62 -0.32
N LEU A 109 -8.27 25.18 0.69
CA LEU A 109 -9.75 25.10 0.59
C LEU A 109 -10.49 26.01 1.58
N LYS A 110 -9.85 27.09 2.03
CA LYS A 110 -10.55 28.21 2.69
C LYS A 110 -10.09 29.53 2.10
N THR A 111 -10.81 29.98 1.08
CA THR A 111 -11.29 31.36 0.91
C THR A 111 -11.87 31.48 -0.49
N ASN A 112 -13.19 31.55 -0.57
CA ASN A 112 -13.89 32.56 -1.35
C ASN A 112 -15.20 32.81 -0.59
N ASP A 113 -15.19 33.93 0.14
CA ASP A 113 -16.37 34.68 0.60
C ASP A 113 -17.30 34.98 -0.59
#